data_AF-A0A946DLD0-F1
#
_entry.id   AF-A0A946DLD0-F1
#
_cell.length_a   1.000
_cell.length_b   1.000
_cell.length_c   1.000
_cell.angle_alpha   90.00
_cell.angle_beta   90.00
_cell.angle_gamma   90.00
#
_symmetry.space_group_name_H-M   'P 1'
#
loop_
_entity.id
_entity.type
_entity.pdbx_description
1 polymer ?
#
loop_
_entity_poly.entity_id
_entity_poly.type
_entity_poly.pdbx_seq_one_letter_code
_entity_poly.pdbx_strand_id
1 'polypeptide(L)' 'MFTQAEKSALQYAEAIAGDMSNASDKLFDILREHFTESEIIDLGMRIQTFVGYGRLIRVLDLEVGKSCPL' A
#
# COMPACT_ATOMS: atom_id res chain seq x y z
N MET A 1 -14.81 -5.15 11.54
CA MET A 1 -15.19 -3.90 10.86
C MET A 1 -14.01 -2.94 11.02
N PHE A 2 -13.54 -2.31 9.95
CA PHE A 2 -12.37 -1.39 10.00
C PHE A 2 -12.76 -0.01 10.53
N THR A 3 -11.83 0.63 11.25
CA THR A 3 -11.88 2.04 11.67
C THR A 3 -11.74 2.99 10.47
N GLN A 4 -12.00 4.28 10.66
CA GLN A 4 -11.83 5.27 9.59
C GLN A 4 -10.37 5.42 9.16
N ALA A 5 -9.43 5.39 10.12
CA ALA A 5 -7.99 5.39 9.84
C ALA A 5 -7.54 4.15 9.04
N GLU A 6 -8.03 2.96 9.40
CA GLU A 6 -7.71 1.74 8.64
C GLU A 6 -8.30 1.78 7.23
N LYS A 7 -9.51 2.33 7.06
CA LYS A 7 -10.12 2.48 5.73
C LYS A 7 -9.34 3.45 4.84
N SER A 8 -8.86 4.58 5.37
CA SER A 8 -8.05 5.51 4.59
C SER A 8 -6.69 4.91 4.21
N ALA A 9 -6.07 4.12 5.10
CA ALA A 9 -4.86 3.37 4.80
C ALA A 9 -5.08 2.32 3.70
N LEU A 10 -6.23 1.62 3.69
CA LEU A 10 -6.58 0.67 2.62
C LEU A 10 -6.78 1.38 1.27
N GLN A 11 -7.45 2.53 1.25
CA GLN A 11 -7.59 3.33 0.02
C GLN A 11 -6.23 3.81 -0.51
N TYR A 12 -5.30 4.17 0.40
CA TYR A 12 -3.94 4.50 0.01
C TYR A 12 -3.18 3.31 -0.59
N ALA A 13 -3.36 2.12 -0.03
CA ALA A 13 -2.81 0.89 -0.59
C ALA A 13 -3.37 0.58 -1.99
N GLU A 14 -4.68 0.75 -2.20
CA GLU A 14 -5.33 0.57 -3.50
C GLU A 14 -4.80 1.56 -4.55
N ALA A 15 -4.62 2.84 -4.18
CA ALA A 15 -4.07 3.86 -5.07
C ALA A 15 -2.62 3.54 -5.50
N ILE A 16 -1.77 3.09 -4.57
CA ILE A 16 -0.37 2.71 -4.90
C ILE A 16 -0.31 1.42 -5.73
N ALA A 17 -1.11 0.41 -5.37
CA ALA A 17 -1.10 -0.89 -6.02
C ALA A 17 -1.62 -0.85 -7.46
N GLY A 18 -2.68 -0.06 -7.69
CA GLY A 18 -3.35 0.14 -8.97
C GLY A 18 -2.76 1.31 -9.76
N ASP A 19 -3.60 2.34 -9.97
CA ASP A 19 -3.22 3.56 -10.67
C ASP A 19 -2.88 4.67 -9.69
N MET A 20 -1.60 5.06 -9.66
CA MET A 20 -1.08 6.13 -8.80
C MET A 20 -1.71 7.50 -9.09
N SER A 21 -2.35 7.69 -10.25
CA SER A 21 -3.13 8.91 -10.52
C SER A 21 -4.30 9.10 -9.55
N ASN A 22 -4.75 8.02 -8.89
CA ASN A 22 -5.79 8.05 -7.87
C ASN A 22 -5.28 8.50 -6.49
N ALA A 23 -3.96 8.65 -6.29
CA ALA A 23 -3.37 9.22 -5.08
C ALA A 23 -3.54 10.75 -5.06
N SER A 24 -4.80 11.19 -5.03
CA SER A 24 -5.20 12.59 -5.07
C SER A 24 -4.90 13.33 -3.78
N ASP A 25 -4.80 14.66 -3.84
CA ASP A 25 -4.65 15.52 -2.66
C ASP A 25 -5.74 15.25 -1.61
N LYS A 26 -6.98 15.00 -2.06
CA LYS A 26 -8.10 14.67 -1.18
C LYS A 26 -7.86 13.41 -0.34
N LEU A 27 -7.19 12.40 -0.90
CA LEU A 27 -6.83 11.20 -0.16
C LEU A 27 -5.80 11.53 0.93
N PHE A 28 -4.80 12.35 0.61
CA PHE A 28 -3.81 12.78 1.61
C PHE A 28 -4.40 13.68 2.69
N ASP A 29 -5.40 14.50 2.36
CA ASP A 29 -6.13 15.28 3.37
C ASP A 29 -6.85 14.37 4.36
N ILE A 30 -7.52 13.31 3.88
CA ILE A 30 -8.17 12.31 4.73
C ILE A 30 -7.15 11.51 5.55
N LEU A 31 -5.98 11.17 4.98
CA LEU A 31 -4.91 10.51 5.73
C LEU A 31 -4.41 11.39 6.87
N ARG A 32 -4.26 12.70 6.64
CA ARG A 32 -3.81 13.68 7.65
C ARG A 32 -4.79 13.88 8.81
N GLU A 33 -6.05 13.49 8.64
CA GLU A 33 -7.02 13.43 9.76
C GLU A 33 -6.69 12.32 10.78
N HIS A 34 -5.85 11.35 10.39
CA HIS A 34 -5.60 10.12 11.16
C HIS A 34 -4.12 9.81 11.41
N PHE A 35 -3.23 10.32 10.56
CA PHE A 35 -1.81 10.03 10.55
C PHE A 35 -1.01 11.32 10.40
N THR A 36 0.14 11.38 11.06
CA THR A 36 1.15 12.41 10.81
C THR A 36 1.84 12.20 9.46
N GLU A 37 2.49 13.23 8.91
CA GLU A 37 3.25 13.09 7.65
C GLU A 37 4.29 11.95 7.71
N SER A 38 4.98 11.78 8.86
CA SER A 38 5.94 10.69 9.03
C SER A 38 5.27 9.32 8.97
N GLU A 39 4.11 9.17 9.61
CA GLU A 39 3.35 7.92 9.58
C GLU A 39 2.79 7.63 8.18
N ILE A 40 2.40 8.65 7.41
CA ILE A 40 1.96 8.50 6.02
C ILE A 40 3.11 7.98 5.15
N ILE A 41 4.33 8.52 5.32
CA ILE A 41 5.52 8.03 4.62
C ILE A 41 5.81 6.57 5.01
N ASP A 42 5.82 6.25 6.31
CA ASP A 42 6.06 4.89 6.79
C ASP A 42 5.02 3.90 6.28
N LEU A 43 3.75 4.32 6.23
CA LEU A 43 2.66 3.54 5.65
C LEU A 43 2.89 3.29 4.15
N GLY A 44 3.25 4.33 3.40
CA GLY A 44 3.57 4.23 1.98
C GLY A 44 4.75 3.28 1.71
N MET A 45 5.80 3.33 2.53
CA MET A 45 6.95 2.44 2.44
C MET A 45 6.56 0.97 2.65
N ARG A 46 5.70 0.68 3.64
CA ARG A 46 5.18 -0.67 3.88
C ARG A 46 4.34 -1.16 2.71
N ILE A 47 3.40 -0.35 2.24
CA ILE A 47 2.53 -0.68 1.10
C ILE A 47 3.38 -1.01 -0.12
N GLN A 48 4.30 -0.12 -0.48
CA GLN A 48 5.14 -0.25 -1.68
C GLN A 48 6.03 -1.49 -1.63
N THR A 49 6.53 -1.86 -0.44
CA THR A 49 7.32 -3.08 -0.26
C THR A 49 6.52 -4.31 -0.66
N PHE A 50 5.29 -4.47 -0.16
CA PHE A 50 4.45 -5.63 -0.48
C PHE A 50 3.89 -5.60 -1.91
N VAL A 51 3.52 -4.43 -2.42
CA VAL A 51 3.12 -4.26 -3.83
C VAL A 51 4.27 -4.64 -4.77
N GLY A 52 5.48 -4.16 -4.47
CA GLY A 52 6.70 -4.50 -5.22
C GLY A 52 7.00 -5.99 -5.21
N TYR A 53 6.91 -6.64 -4.05
CA TYR A 53 7.06 -8.09 -3.95
C TYR A 53 6.02 -8.85 -4.79
N GLY A 54 4.75 -8.47 -4.71
CA GLY A 54 3.69 -9.10 -5.51
C GLY A 54 3.94 -8.95 -7.02
N ARG A 55 4.39 -7.77 -7.46
CA ARG A 55 4.76 -7.53 -8.87
C ARG A 55 5.95 -8.39 -9.31
N LEU A 56 6.97 -8.52 -8.48
CA LEU A 56 8.15 -9.33 -8.77
C LEU A 56 7.80 -10.83 -8.89
N ILE A 57 7.01 -11.35 -7.93
CA ILE A 57 6.50 -12.73 -7.96
C ILE A 57 5.77 -13.00 -9.27
N ARG A 58 4.89 -12.07 -9.68
CA ARG A 58 4.12 -12.18 -10.92
C ARG A 58 4.98 -12.15 -12.18
N VAL A 59 5.96 -11.26 -12.27
CA VAL A 59 6.83 -11.13 -13.45
C VAL A 59 7.73 -12.34 -13.64
N LEU A 60 8.17 -12.95 -12.54
CA LEU A 60 9.05 -14.11 -12.54
C LEU A 60 8.29 -15.46 -12.53
N ASP A 61 6.96 -15.43 -12.54
CA ASP A 61 6.08 -16.61 -12.43
C ASP A 61 6.47 -17.53 -11.26
N LEU A 62 6.76 -16.92 -10.10
CA LEU A 62 7.21 -17.68 -8.93
C LEU A 62 6.03 -18.28 -8.18
N GLU A 63 6.17 -19.56 -7.82
CA GLU A 63 5.27 -20.20 -6.87
C GLU A 63 5.72 -19.85 -5.45
N VAL A 64 4.92 -19.03 -4.75
CA VAL A 64 5.17 -18.65 -3.36
C VAL A 64 5.25 -19.89 -2.49
N GLY A 65 6.33 -20.02 -1.72
CA GLY A 65 6.59 -21.18 -0.85
C GLY A 65 7.29 -22.36 -1.52
N LYS A 66 7.45 -22.36 -2.86
CA LYS A 66 8.31 -23.35 -3.55
C LYS A 66 9.62 -22.74 -4.06
N SER A 67 9.55 -21.56 -4.67
CA SER A 67 10.73 -20.92 -5.27
C SER A 67 11.63 -20.21 -4.23
N CYS A 68 11.06 -19.80 -3.10
CA CYS A 68 11.78 -19.22 -1.97
C CYS A 68 11.14 -19.74 -0.67
N PRO A 69 11.85 -20.53 0.16
CA PRO A 69 11.37 -20.91 1.48
C PRO A 69 11.47 -19.68 2.39
N LEU A 70 10.31 -19.11 2.74
CA LEU A 70 10.21 -18.07 3.78
C LEU A 70 10.43 -18.69 5.16
#